data_AF-A0A4U5NKQ8-F1
#
_entry.id   AF-A0A4U5NKQ8-F1
#
_cell.length_a   1.000
_cell.length_b   1.000
_cell.length_c   1.000
_cell.angle_alpha   90.00
_cell.angle_beta   90.00
_cell.angle_gamma   90.00
#
_symmetry.space_group_name_H-M   'P 1'
#
loop_
_entity.id
_entity.type
_entity.pdbx_description
1 polymer ?
#
loop_
_entity_poly.entity_id
_entity_poly.type
_entity_poly.pdbx_seq_one_letter_code
_entity_poly.pdbx_strand_id
1 'polypeptide(L)'
;MRFPLVAPSVILAVLWALALVQSLHFQFPIFTESDRDQLILTPMNSNIASRAIQVTLDSIGAPMENLSGRVLYKWPFRLWSNGGKNASFNTTFVLNIKNQTASSGEGLAFILTADPDVPDGSEGQWLGIVNSTLNGSKEARTVAVEFDTSQSYPDDLDDNHIGLDVNSIYSRRSVSLNDRGIYISKGEDIAVDVRYDGKNLTVFVGGDMKNPVISEHLNLSDYLPENVYVGFSGSTSNNTQLNCVKSWKFSGSEIKDSKLRWVWILVAVGSVLILLISIGIALFLCRKRGCEVDRLEDAYPNIDEAILGSSTAPRKRGTILEGADPRLDGIFKNEEMECVLILGLACCHPNPNDRPSMKTVLQVLTGEAPPPDVPAERPVFMWPPNPPSFKEWGNSIIGGDLSPFSELSGR
;
A
#
# COMPACT_ATOMS: atom_id res chain seq x y z
N MET A 1 -22.03 -4.13 -25.22
CA MET A 1 -20.56 -3.98 -25.18
C MET A 1 -20.15 -3.50 -23.80
N ARG A 2 -19.39 -4.31 -23.03
CA ARG A 2 -18.82 -3.88 -21.74
C ARG A 2 -17.40 -3.37 -22.02
N PHE A 3 -17.15 -2.08 -21.82
CA PHE A 3 -15.79 -1.52 -21.91
C PHE A 3 -14.92 -2.17 -20.81
N PRO A 4 -13.67 -2.54 -21.09
CA PRO A 4 -12.82 -3.19 -20.10
C PRO A 4 -12.45 -2.17 -19.00
N LEU A 5 -12.63 -2.57 -17.74
CA LEU A 5 -12.32 -1.83 -16.50
C LEU A 5 -10.83 -1.47 -16.31
N VAL A 6 -10.01 -1.55 -17.35
CA VAL A 6 -8.55 -1.43 -17.27
C VAL A 6 -8.09 0.04 -17.32
N ALA A 7 -8.82 0.90 -18.03
CA ALA A 7 -8.45 2.32 -18.18
C ALA A 7 -8.50 3.13 -16.86
N PRO A 8 -9.52 2.99 -15.98
CA PRO A 8 -9.56 3.69 -14.71
C PRO A 8 -8.41 3.29 -13.78
N SER A 9 -8.06 2.01 -13.76
CA SER A 9 -7.03 1.44 -12.87
C SER A 9 -5.62 1.93 -13.22
N VAL A 10 -5.31 2.10 -14.51
CA VAL A 10 -4.02 2.65 -14.97
C VAL A 10 -3.94 4.15 -14.67
N ILE A 11 -5.02 4.90 -14.87
CA ILE A 11 -5.07 6.33 -14.53
C ILE A 11 -4.92 6.51 -13.01
N LEU A 12 -5.58 5.68 -12.20
CA LEU A 12 -5.46 5.70 -10.75
C LEU A 12 -4.02 5.37 -10.33
N ALA A 13 -3.38 4.37 -10.93
CA ALA A 13 -1.98 4.01 -10.66
C ALA A 13 -1.00 5.12 -11.05
N VAL A 14 -1.22 5.83 -12.16
CA VAL A 14 -0.41 6.98 -12.58
C VAL A 14 -0.63 8.18 -11.65
N LEU A 15 -1.86 8.46 -11.25
CA LEU A 15 -2.17 9.50 -10.26
C LEU A 15 -1.58 9.17 -8.88
N TRP A 16 -1.55 7.89 -8.49
CA TRP A 16 -0.90 7.41 -7.27
C TRP A 16 0.62 7.51 -7.34
N ALA A 17 1.21 7.16 -8.48
CA ALA A 17 2.65 7.33 -8.74
C ALA A 17 3.07 8.82 -8.78
N LEU A 18 2.19 9.71 -9.27
CA LEU A 18 2.38 11.16 -9.20
C LEU A 18 2.14 11.73 -7.78
N ALA A 19 1.34 11.05 -6.95
CA ALA A 19 1.08 11.42 -5.56
C ALA A 19 2.13 10.93 -4.56
N LEU A 20 3.04 10.03 -4.95
CA LEU A 20 4.12 9.48 -4.10
C LEU A 20 5.33 10.43 -3.94
N VAL A 21 5.08 11.73 -3.96
CA VAL A 21 6.13 12.76 -3.89
C VAL A 21 5.78 13.73 -2.77
N GLN A 22 5.99 13.32 -1.52
CA GLN A 22 5.80 14.17 -0.36
C GLN A 22 7.16 14.57 0.22
N SER A 23 7.40 15.87 0.28
CA SER A 23 8.36 16.50 1.19
C SER A 23 8.13 15.98 2.61
N LEU A 24 9.21 15.68 3.36
CA LEU A 24 9.07 15.23 4.75
C LEU A 24 8.38 16.33 5.57
N HIS A 25 7.18 16.03 6.03
CA HIS A 25 6.35 16.95 6.79
C HIS A 25 5.61 16.17 7.88
N PHE A 26 5.64 16.68 9.10
CA PHE A 26 4.84 16.17 10.20
C PHE A 26 4.55 17.27 11.21
N GLN A 27 3.52 17.05 12.03
CA GLN A 27 3.12 17.96 13.07
C GLN A 27 2.51 17.20 14.24
N PHE A 28 3.04 17.45 15.43
CA PHE A 28 2.55 17.01 16.72
C PHE A 28 2.16 18.26 17.51
N PRO A 29 0.90 18.72 17.46
CA PRO A 29 0.44 19.87 18.26
C PRO A 29 0.55 19.60 19.76
N ILE A 30 0.42 18.33 20.13
CA ILE A 30 0.63 17.70 21.42
C ILE A 30 1.15 16.29 21.16
N PHE A 31 1.72 15.65 22.16
CA PHE A 31 2.08 14.23 22.06
C PHE A 31 1.09 13.34 22.81
N THR A 32 0.77 12.19 22.24
CA THR A 32 -0.10 11.17 22.82
C THR A 32 0.46 9.78 22.51
N GLU A 33 -0.01 8.76 23.21
CA GLU A 33 0.48 7.38 22.99
C GLU A 33 0.26 6.89 21.55
N SER A 34 -0.72 7.43 20.81
CA SER A 34 -0.89 7.09 19.39
C SER A 34 0.24 7.60 18.49
N ASP A 35 1.04 8.56 18.96
CA ASP A 35 2.17 9.11 18.20
C ASP A 35 3.42 8.22 18.32
N ARG A 36 3.45 7.28 19.27
CA ARG A 36 4.61 6.42 19.55
C ARG A 36 5.13 5.66 18.33
N ASP A 37 4.23 5.16 17.47
CA ASP A 37 4.61 4.39 16.28
C ASP A 37 5.35 5.20 15.21
N GLN A 38 5.29 6.54 15.31
CA GLN A 38 5.97 7.48 14.43
C GLN A 38 7.31 7.97 15.00
N LEU A 39 7.65 7.56 16.22
CA LEU A 39 8.83 8.00 16.95
C LEU A 39 9.75 6.82 17.31
N ILE A 40 11.04 7.09 17.41
CA ILE A 40 12.03 6.20 18.01
C ILE A 40 12.38 6.83 19.36
N LEU A 41 12.17 6.09 20.44
CA LEU A 41 12.44 6.53 21.80
C LEU A 41 13.56 5.66 22.37
N THR A 42 14.53 6.27 23.05
CA THR A 42 15.53 5.51 23.80
C THR A 42 14.82 4.62 24.83
N PRO A 43 15.00 3.29 24.78
CA PRO A 43 14.35 2.38 25.71
C PRO A 43 14.65 2.76 27.16
N MET A 44 13.63 2.70 28.02
CA MET A 44 13.69 3.04 29.45
C MET A 44 14.01 4.51 29.79
N ASN A 45 14.73 5.24 28.93
CA ASN A 45 15.16 6.61 29.21
C ASN A 45 14.28 7.68 28.55
N SER A 46 13.42 7.34 27.59
CA SER A 46 12.53 8.30 26.95
C SER A 46 11.10 7.79 26.93
N ASN A 47 10.12 8.70 27.02
CA ASN A 47 8.71 8.34 27.05
C ASN A 47 7.80 9.39 26.40
N ILE A 48 6.53 9.04 26.15
CA ILE A 48 5.46 10.00 25.91
C ILE A 48 4.59 9.99 27.16
N ALA A 49 4.41 11.15 27.78
CA ALA A 49 3.59 11.28 28.97
C ALA A 49 3.15 12.74 29.13
N SER A 50 2.06 12.98 29.86
CA SER A 50 1.62 14.34 30.20
C SER A 50 1.48 15.28 29.00
N ARG A 51 1.12 14.71 27.84
CA ARG A 51 0.94 15.42 26.55
C ARG A 51 2.24 15.96 25.92
N ALA A 52 3.39 15.42 26.33
CA ALA A 52 4.73 15.79 25.87
C ALA A 52 5.56 14.54 25.57
N ILE A 53 6.64 14.70 24.80
CA ILE A 53 7.75 13.74 24.85
C ILE A 53 8.65 14.11 26.03
N GLN A 54 9.02 13.10 26.80
CA GLN A 54 10.04 13.16 27.84
C GLN A 54 11.32 12.61 27.22
N VAL A 55 12.29 13.49 26.93
CA VAL A 55 13.54 13.09 26.26
C VAL A 55 14.41 12.29 27.22
N THR A 56 14.48 12.71 28.49
CA THR A 56 14.90 11.88 29.62
C THR A 56 13.70 11.52 30.47
N LEU A 57 13.67 10.31 31.05
CA LEU A 57 12.50 9.77 31.73
C LEU A 57 12.16 10.64 32.94
N ASP A 58 10.88 11.02 33.02
CA ASP A 58 10.31 11.78 34.11
C ASP A 58 9.11 10.98 34.67
N SER A 59 9.42 10.01 35.51
CA SER A 59 8.45 9.12 36.15
C SER A 59 8.55 9.23 37.66
N ILE A 60 7.41 9.45 38.32
CA ILE A 60 7.34 9.58 39.78
C ILE A 60 7.92 8.32 40.43
N GLY A 61 8.98 8.50 41.23
CA GLY A 61 9.65 7.43 41.98
C GLY A 61 10.72 6.65 41.21
N ALA A 62 11.00 6.99 39.94
CA ALA A 62 12.14 6.46 39.21
C ALA A 62 13.38 7.35 39.42
N PRO A 63 14.61 6.77 39.44
CA PRO A 63 15.83 7.56 39.39
C PRO A 63 15.87 8.42 38.13
N MET A 64 16.30 9.67 38.29
CA MET A 64 16.40 10.65 37.20
C MET A 64 17.84 11.10 36.97
N GLU A 65 18.78 10.58 37.76
CA GLU A 65 20.19 10.92 37.69
C GLU A 65 20.87 10.16 36.55
N ASN A 66 21.81 10.82 35.88
CA ASN A 66 22.70 10.21 34.88
C ASN A 66 21.94 9.50 33.75
N LEU A 67 20.83 10.09 33.31
CA LEU A 67 20.07 9.59 32.16
C LEU A 67 20.53 10.29 30.88
N SER A 68 20.48 9.55 29.79
CA SER A 68 20.60 10.06 28.42
C SER A 68 19.52 9.47 27.57
N GLY A 69 18.85 10.31 26.80
CA GLY A 69 17.77 9.84 25.94
C GLY A 69 17.65 10.63 24.66
N ARG A 70 17.08 9.98 23.66
CA ARG A 70 16.76 10.53 22.36
C ARG A 70 15.33 10.19 21.99
N VAL A 71 14.66 11.16 21.36
CA VAL A 71 13.36 10.96 20.73
C VAL A 71 13.46 11.47 19.31
N LEU A 72 13.39 10.56 18.34
CA LEU A 72 13.60 10.84 16.92
C LEU A 72 12.33 10.58 16.12
N TYR A 73 12.10 11.37 15.07
CA TYR A 73 11.10 11.00 14.09
C TYR A 73 11.57 9.78 13.30
N LYS A 74 10.70 8.78 13.16
CA LYS A 74 11.06 7.44 12.68
C LYS A 74 11.58 7.40 11.25
N TRP A 75 11.14 8.32 10.40
CA TRP A 75 11.53 8.35 8.98
C TRP A 75 12.66 9.35 8.73
N PRO A 76 13.81 8.92 8.18
CA PRO A 76 14.93 9.82 7.90
C PRO A 76 14.57 10.94 6.91
N PHE A 77 15.21 12.08 7.11
CA PHE A 77 15.19 13.22 6.20
C PHE A 77 16.39 13.20 5.26
N ARG A 78 16.14 13.30 3.95
CA ARG A 78 17.21 13.43 2.96
C ARG A 78 17.73 14.86 2.92
N LEU A 79 18.91 15.08 3.48
CA LEU A 79 19.50 16.39 3.76
C LEU A 79 20.25 16.98 2.57
N TRP A 80 20.88 16.15 1.75
CA TRP A 80 21.59 16.57 0.53
C TRP A 80 21.59 15.45 -0.51
N SER A 81 22.18 15.68 -1.68
CA SER A 81 22.38 14.64 -2.70
C SER A 81 23.71 14.83 -3.41
N ASN A 82 24.27 13.74 -3.96
CA ASN A 82 25.52 13.74 -4.72
C ASN A 82 25.56 14.72 -5.91
N GLY A 83 24.41 15.26 -6.34
CA GLY A 83 24.32 16.33 -7.33
C GLY A 83 24.62 17.74 -6.80
N GLY A 84 25.13 17.87 -5.57
CA GLY A 84 25.48 19.15 -4.93
C GLY A 84 24.27 19.98 -4.49
N LYS A 85 23.10 19.34 -4.32
CA LYS A 85 21.89 20.01 -3.84
C LYS A 85 21.67 19.71 -2.37
N ASN A 86 21.59 20.76 -1.57
CA ASN A 86 21.19 20.71 -0.17
C ASN A 86 19.68 20.96 -0.05
N ALA A 87 19.03 20.25 0.86
CA ALA A 87 17.68 20.58 1.27
C ALA A 87 17.68 21.81 2.18
N SER A 88 16.56 22.52 2.20
CA SER A 88 16.18 23.43 3.27
C SER A 88 15.18 22.74 4.21
N PHE A 89 15.11 23.15 5.46
CA PHE A 89 14.03 22.74 6.35
C PHE A 89 13.69 23.86 7.33
N ASN A 90 12.50 23.78 7.90
CA ASN A 90 12.14 24.50 9.11
C ASN A 90 11.53 23.55 10.13
N THR A 91 11.83 23.80 11.40
CA THR A 91 11.20 23.10 12.50
C THR A 91 10.83 24.08 13.59
N THR A 92 9.65 23.88 14.16
CA THR A 92 9.15 24.67 15.27
C THR A 92 8.74 23.73 16.39
N PHE A 93 9.12 24.02 17.62
CA PHE A 93 8.76 23.21 18.77
C PHE A 93 8.58 24.06 20.02
N VAL A 94 7.93 23.48 21.04
CA VAL A 94 7.78 24.10 22.35
C VAL A 94 8.54 23.26 23.37
N LEU A 95 9.60 23.86 23.91
CA LEU A 95 10.43 23.32 24.96
C LEU A 95 9.81 23.63 26.33
N ASN A 96 9.92 22.70 27.27
CA ASN A 96 9.64 22.92 28.68
C ASN A 96 10.67 22.15 29.50
N ILE A 97 11.63 22.86 30.09
CA ILE A 97 12.64 22.26 30.97
C ILE A 97 12.41 22.76 32.38
N LYS A 98 12.27 21.85 33.35
CA LYS A 98 11.97 22.20 34.74
C LYS A 98 12.92 21.52 35.71
N ASN A 99 13.69 22.29 36.46
CA ASN A 99 14.54 21.77 37.53
C ASN A 99 13.73 20.97 38.57
N GLN A 100 14.28 19.83 38.98
CA GLN A 100 13.82 19.06 40.13
C GLN A 100 14.72 19.26 41.36
N THR A 101 15.98 19.63 41.13
CA THR A 101 16.98 19.97 42.15
C THR A 101 17.18 21.47 42.30
N ALA A 102 17.94 21.88 43.32
CA ALA A 102 18.24 23.29 43.58
C ALA A 102 19.11 23.93 42.47
N SER A 103 20.04 23.15 41.92
CA SER A 103 20.83 23.52 40.75
C SER A 103 20.20 22.97 39.48
N SER A 104 20.31 23.70 38.37
CA SER A 104 19.95 23.21 37.04
C SER A 104 20.99 22.25 36.49
N GLY A 105 20.56 21.48 35.50
CA GLY A 105 21.42 20.68 34.65
C GLY A 105 20.67 19.50 34.04
N GLU A 106 21.00 19.06 32.84
CA GLU A 106 22.11 19.53 31.97
C GLU A 106 21.58 20.27 30.75
N GLY A 107 20.62 19.69 30.04
CA GLY A 107 19.90 20.38 28.98
C GLY A 107 19.15 19.43 28.07
N LEU A 108 18.74 19.99 26.94
CA LEU A 108 18.13 19.27 25.81
C LEU A 108 18.61 19.95 24.53
N ALA A 109 18.74 19.20 23.45
CA ALA A 109 19.08 19.71 22.14
C ALA A 109 18.14 19.21 21.06
N PHE A 110 17.84 20.06 20.07
CA PHE A 110 17.30 19.61 18.78
C PHE A 110 18.45 19.09 17.93
N ILE A 111 18.33 17.88 17.37
CA ILE A 111 19.43 17.20 16.68
C ILE A 111 19.08 16.76 15.26
N LEU A 112 20.10 16.79 14.40
CA LEU A 112 20.22 16.06 13.16
C LEU A 112 21.32 15.01 13.34
N THR A 113 21.00 13.72 13.24
CA THR A 113 21.97 12.65 13.54
C THR A 113 21.94 11.53 12.50
N ALA A 114 23.11 10.93 12.23
CA ALA A 114 23.20 9.70 11.44
C ALA A 114 22.71 8.47 12.23
N ASP A 115 23.02 8.44 13.52
CA ASP A 115 22.79 7.27 14.38
C ASP A 115 21.57 7.50 15.27
N PRO A 116 20.59 6.57 15.27
CA PRO A 116 19.39 6.71 16.07
C PRO A 116 19.62 6.40 17.56
N ASP A 117 20.63 5.58 17.86
CA ASP A 117 20.99 5.23 19.22
C ASP A 117 21.67 6.41 19.93
N VAL A 118 21.46 6.49 21.24
CA VAL A 118 22.17 7.46 22.08
C VAL A 118 23.60 6.93 22.34
N PRO A 119 24.66 7.76 22.26
CA PRO A 119 26.01 7.30 22.55
C PRO A 119 26.13 6.79 23.99
N ASP A 120 26.86 5.71 24.22
CA ASP A 120 27.08 5.20 25.58
C ASP A 120 27.88 6.20 26.42
N GLY A 121 27.52 6.36 27.70
CA GLY A 121 28.23 7.28 28.62
C GLY A 121 28.10 8.75 28.22
N SER A 122 26.94 9.15 27.71
CA SER A 122 26.64 10.50 27.20
C SER A 122 25.70 11.31 28.11
N GLU A 123 25.57 10.90 29.36
CA GLU A 123 24.85 11.62 30.39
C GLU A 123 25.61 12.88 30.81
N GLY A 124 25.03 13.69 31.70
CA GLY A 124 25.73 14.86 32.17
C GLY A 124 25.90 15.90 31.06
N GLN A 125 27.07 16.53 31.07
CA GLN A 125 27.50 17.56 30.14
C GLN A 125 27.36 17.19 28.66
N TRP A 126 27.26 15.91 28.31
CA TRP A 126 27.27 15.46 26.92
C TRP A 126 25.92 15.53 26.19
N LEU A 127 24.82 15.81 26.90
CA LEU A 127 23.45 15.98 26.37
C LEU A 127 22.91 14.82 25.53
N GLY A 128 23.50 13.62 25.62
CA GLY A 128 23.21 12.53 24.70
C GLY A 128 23.63 12.80 23.24
N ILE A 129 24.35 13.90 22.97
CA ILE A 129 24.75 14.33 21.61
C ILE A 129 26.02 13.58 21.18
N VAL A 130 27.04 13.63 22.03
CA VAL A 130 28.32 12.93 21.87
C VAL A 130 28.67 12.20 23.17
N ASN A 131 29.87 11.63 23.26
CA ASN A 131 30.46 11.16 24.51
C ASN A 131 31.96 11.49 24.49
N SER A 132 32.67 11.08 25.54
CA SER A 132 34.11 11.30 25.67
C SER A 132 34.96 10.79 24.49
N THR A 133 34.48 9.79 23.74
CA THR A 133 35.20 9.21 22.60
C THR A 133 34.87 9.92 21.29
N LEU A 134 33.59 10.28 21.09
CA LEU A 134 33.11 10.89 19.85
C LEU A 134 33.28 12.41 19.81
N ASN A 135 33.49 13.07 20.95
CA ASN A 135 33.57 14.51 21.02
C ASN A 135 34.68 15.10 20.11
N GLY A 136 34.28 15.93 19.14
CA GLY A 136 35.18 16.55 18.16
C GLY A 136 35.56 15.65 16.98
N SER A 137 35.09 14.40 16.96
CA SER A 137 35.41 13.41 15.93
C SER A 137 34.37 13.44 14.80
N LYS A 138 34.78 13.10 13.56
CA LYS A 138 33.85 13.07 12.42
C LYS A 138 32.87 11.90 12.49
N GLU A 139 33.18 10.89 13.30
CA GLU A 139 32.36 9.71 13.53
C GLU A 139 31.08 10.03 14.33
N ALA A 140 31.07 11.13 15.11
CA ALA A 140 29.90 11.59 15.85
C ALA A 140 28.67 11.86 14.97
N ARG A 141 28.90 12.37 13.74
CA ARG A 141 27.88 12.60 12.68
C ARG A 141 26.57 13.19 13.21
N THR A 142 26.69 14.25 14.01
CA THR A 142 25.58 14.92 14.66
C THR A 142 25.77 16.43 14.63
N VAL A 143 24.67 17.15 14.41
CA VAL A 143 24.59 18.61 14.53
C VAL A 143 23.43 18.91 15.45
N ALA A 144 23.65 19.78 16.42
CA ALA A 144 22.66 20.09 17.45
C ALA A 144 22.47 21.58 17.65
N VAL A 145 21.26 21.96 18.04
CA VAL A 145 20.97 23.24 18.68
C VAL A 145 20.67 22.92 20.13
N GLU A 146 21.63 23.16 21.02
CA GLU A 146 21.52 22.85 22.45
C GLU A 146 20.86 23.98 23.23
N PHE A 147 20.12 23.60 24.26
CA PHE A 147 19.54 24.46 25.29
C PHE A 147 20.17 24.04 26.61
N ASP A 148 21.31 24.66 26.90
CA ASP A 148 22.16 24.31 28.03
C ASP A 148 21.70 25.04 29.30
N THR A 149 21.52 24.27 30.36
CA THR A 149 21.08 24.74 31.68
C THR A 149 22.18 24.60 32.75
N SER A 150 23.40 24.24 32.37
CA SER A 150 24.51 23.94 33.28
C SER A 150 25.84 24.44 32.71
N GLN A 151 26.55 25.27 33.47
CA GLN A 151 27.93 25.64 33.11
C GLN A 151 28.89 24.50 33.48
N SER A 152 29.00 23.50 32.61
CA SER A 152 29.80 22.29 32.82
C SER A 152 31.31 22.53 32.68
N TYR A 153 31.68 23.48 31.82
CA TYR A 153 33.06 23.86 31.52
C TYR A 153 33.30 25.35 31.78
N PRO A 154 34.55 25.76 32.10
CA PRO A 154 34.89 27.19 32.20
C PRO A 154 34.70 27.98 30.90
N ASP A 155 34.72 27.28 29.75
CA ASP A 155 34.53 27.87 28.42
C ASP A 155 33.04 28.00 28.03
N ASP A 156 32.13 27.37 28.80
CA ASP A 156 30.69 27.56 28.61
C ASP A 156 30.32 28.99 28.98
N LEU A 157 29.43 29.59 28.20
CA LEU A 157 29.12 31.01 28.30
C LEU A 157 28.47 31.37 29.65
N ASP A 158 27.46 30.60 30.04
CA ASP A 158 26.75 30.62 31.32
C ASP A 158 25.90 29.35 31.47
N ASP A 159 25.09 29.26 32.53
CA ASP A 159 24.17 28.15 32.82
C ASP A 159 22.77 28.34 32.20
N ASN A 160 22.63 29.21 31.19
CA ASN A 160 21.36 29.52 30.54
C ASN A 160 21.58 30.03 29.10
N HIS A 161 22.14 29.17 28.24
CA HIS A 161 22.49 29.55 26.88
C HIS A 161 21.92 28.61 25.82
N ILE A 162 21.88 29.12 24.58
CA ILE A 162 21.63 28.33 23.39
C ILE A 162 22.93 28.19 22.60
N GLY A 163 23.18 26.98 22.09
CA GLY A 163 24.41 26.64 21.39
C GLY A 163 24.18 26.01 20.02
N LEU A 164 25.20 26.06 19.17
CA LEU A 164 25.24 25.38 17.87
C LEU A 164 26.43 24.43 17.84
N ASP A 165 26.12 23.15 17.92
CA ASP A 165 27.09 22.08 18.06
C ASP A 165 27.26 21.33 16.76
N VAL A 166 28.51 21.00 16.44
CA VAL A 166 28.85 20.26 15.24
C VAL A 166 29.87 19.19 15.60
N ASN A 167 29.40 17.94 15.72
CA ASN A 167 30.20 16.78 16.10
C ASN A 167 30.95 16.90 17.44
N SER A 168 30.62 17.90 18.26
CA SER A 168 31.28 18.19 19.53
C SER A 168 30.27 18.85 20.45
N ILE A 169 30.43 18.68 21.76
CA ILE A 169 29.67 19.42 22.77
C ILE A 169 30.13 20.88 22.90
N TYR A 170 31.31 21.23 22.38
CA TYR A 170 31.75 22.60 22.38
C TYR A 170 31.11 23.36 21.23
N SER A 171 30.14 24.21 21.59
CA SER A 171 29.42 25.10 20.70
C SER A 171 30.33 25.91 19.78
N ARG A 172 30.07 25.89 18.46
CA ARG A 172 30.68 26.83 17.50
C ARG A 172 30.24 28.26 17.75
N ARG A 173 29.00 28.40 18.19
CA ARG A 173 28.37 29.67 18.53
C ARG A 173 27.41 29.44 19.67
N SER A 174 27.62 30.15 20.77
CA SER A 174 26.69 30.20 21.90
C SER A 174 26.17 31.62 22.12
N VAL A 175 24.96 31.73 22.66
CA VAL A 175 24.31 33.00 23.02
C VAL A 175 23.55 32.82 24.33
N SER A 176 23.82 33.70 25.29
CA SER A 176 23.09 33.75 26.55
C SER A 176 21.64 34.18 26.31
N LEU A 177 20.70 33.54 27.00
CA LEU A 177 19.29 33.93 26.97
C LEU A 177 18.91 34.91 28.09
N ASN A 178 19.83 35.22 29.00
CA ASN A 178 19.61 36.11 30.14
C ASN A 178 19.16 37.52 29.70
N ASP A 179 19.81 38.10 28.69
CA ASP A 179 19.48 39.45 28.18
C ASP A 179 18.09 39.53 27.52
N ARG A 180 17.51 38.37 27.18
CA ARG A 180 16.16 38.26 26.61
C ARG A 180 15.10 37.97 27.67
N GLY A 181 15.49 37.82 28.93
CA GLY A 181 14.60 37.45 30.03
C GLY A 181 14.01 36.04 29.89
N ILE A 182 14.67 35.17 29.12
CA ILE A 182 14.26 33.78 28.91
C ILE A 182 15.14 32.91 29.79
N TYR A 183 14.51 32.05 30.58
CA TYR A 183 15.20 31.17 31.52
C TYR A 183 14.77 29.73 31.26
N ILE A 184 15.68 28.95 30.68
CA ILE A 184 15.38 27.63 30.10
C ILE A 184 14.79 26.68 31.15
N SER A 185 15.36 26.67 32.35
CA SER A 185 15.11 25.69 33.41
C SER A 185 13.92 25.99 34.35
N LYS A 186 13.13 27.04 34.07
CA LYS A 186 12.01 27.48 34.94
C LYS A 186 10.72 26.66 34.80
N GLY A 187 10.64 25.75 33.83
CA GLY A 187 9.43 25.00 33.50
C GLY A 187 8.38 25.83 32.76
N GLU A 188 8.81 26.90 32.10
CA GLU A 188 7.96 27.71 31.22
C GLU A 188 8.03 27.20 29.78
N ASP A 189 6.96 27.44 29.02
CA ASP A 189 6.90 27.04 27.61
C ASP A 189 7.71 28.01 26.75
N ILE A 190 8.76 27.50 26.11
CA ILE A 190 9.64 28.28 25.23
C ILE A 190 9.43 27.80 23.80
N ALA A 191 8.87 28.68 22.96
CA ALA A 191 8.76 28.42 21.53
C ALA A 191 10.12 28.60 20.86
N VAL A 192 10.49 27.67 19.99
CA VAL A 192 11.74 27.69 19.22
C VAL A 192 11.41 27.44 17.75
N ASP A 193 12.06 28.19 16.87
CA ASP A 193 12.01 28.00 15.43
C ASP A 193 13.43 27.89 14.86
N VAL A 194 13.77 26.76 14.25
CA VAL A 194 15.06 26.50 13.60
C VAL A 194 14.83 26.41 12.10
N ARG A 195 15.61 27.17 11.33
CA ARG A 195 15.55 27.21 9.86
C ARG A 195 16.90 26.90 9.27
N TYR A 196 16.90 26.08 8.24
CA TYR A 196 18.05 25.83 7.40
C TYR A 196 17.68 26.12 5.95
N ASP A 197 18.42 27.01 5.29
CA ASP A 197 18.14 27.41 3.89
C ASP A 197 18.97 26.62 2.86
N GLY A 198 19.74 25.63 3.31
CA GLY A 198 20.72 24.90 2.51
C GLY A 198 22.16 25.40 2.66
N LYS A 199 22.37 26.52 3.37
CA LYS A 199 23.68 27.14 3.62
C LYS A 199 23.84 27.69 5.04
N ASN A 200 22.79 28.31 5.57
CA ASN A 200 22.77 28.95 6.87
C ASN A 200 21.78 28.25 7.78
N LEU A 201 22.18 28.04 9.04
CA LEU A 201 21.30 27.64 10.11
C LEU A 201 20.94 28.87 10.94
N THR A 202 19.65 29.13 11.12
CA THR A 202 19.14 30.28 11.85
C THR A 202 18.16 29.83 12.91
N VAL A 203 18.29 30.36 14.12
CA VAL A 203 17.48 29.97 15.29
C VAL A 203 16.79 31.19 15.89
N PHE A 204 15.52 31.03 16.22
CA PHE A 204 14.68 32.02 16.90
C PHE A 204 14.10 31.39 18.17
N VAL A 205 13.97 32.19 19.24
CA VAL A 205 13.55 31.70 20.56
C VAL A 205 12.61 32.70 21.22
N GLY A 206 11.56 32.20 21.86
CA GLY A 206 10.61 32.99 22.63
C GLY A 206 9.61 33.77 21.76
N GLY A 207 9.17 34.93 22.24
CA GLY A 207 8.17 35.75 21.54
C GLY A 207 8.71 36.54 20.33
N ASP A 208 10.04 36.72 20.24
CA ASP A 208 10.69 37.43 19.14
C ASP A 208 11.11 36.49 18.01
N MET A 209 10.18 36.19 17.12
CA MET A 209 10.42 35.35 15.94
C MET A 209 10.94 36.14 14.72
N LYS A 210 11.36 37.39 14.92
CA LYS A 210 11.88 38.25 13.84
C LYS A 210 13.39 38.41 13.91
N ASN A 211 13.96 38.47 15.12
CA ASN A 211 15.40 38.61 15.32
C ASN A 211 15.99 37.28 15.77
N PRO A 212 16.86 36.65 14.95
CA PRO A 212 17.46 35.38 15.33
C PRO A 212 18.42 35.54 16.52
N VAL A 213 18.51 34.50 17.35
CA VAL A 213 19.54 34.39 18.38
C VAL A 213 20.86 33.88 17.80
N ILE A 214 20.78 32.94 16.86
CA ILE A 214 21.92 32.39 16.12
C ILE A 214 21.61 32.48 14.63
N SER A 215 22.57 32.92 13.82
CA SER A 215 22.52 32.83 12.37
C SER A 215 23.93 32.57 11.87
N GLU A 216 24.20 31.33 11.48
CA GLU A 216 25.55 30.86 11.18
C GLU A 216 25.58 30.17 9.82
N HIS A 217 26.66 30.41 9.07
CA HIS A 217 26.91 29.70 7.83
C HIS A 217 27.42 28.29 8.16
N LEU A 218 26.63 27.28 7.82
CA LEU A 218 26.90 25.88 8.14
C LEU A 218 26.48 24.99 6.98
N ASN A 219 27.46 24.48 6.21
CA ASN A 219 27.17 23.49 5.19
C ASN A 219 27.01 22.11 5.83
N LEU A 220 25.77 21.67 6.04
CA LEU A 220 25.49 20.42 6.75
C LEU A 220 26.03 19.16 6.04
N SER A 221 26.22 19.20 4.71
CA SER A 221 26.76 18.07 3.96
C SER A 221 28.20 17.71 4.33
N ASP A 222 28.92 18.63 4.97
CA ASP A 222 30.32 18.42 5.37
C ASP A 222 30.43 17.58 6.65
N TYR A 223 29.32 17.43 7.40
CA TYR A 223 29.30 16.81 8.73
C TYR A 223 28.30 15.65 8.83
N LEU A 224 27.25 15.67 8.01
CA LEU A 224 26.14 14.72 8.08
C LEU A 224 26.00 13.92 6.79
N PRO A 225 25.58 12.64 6.87
CA PRO A 225 25.29 11.84 5.69
C PRO A 225 24.06 12.35 4.93
N GLU A 226 23.80 11.76 3.76
CA GLU A 226 22.69 12.12 2.88
C GLU A 226 21.32 11.98 3.56
N ASN A 227 21.12 10.97 4.42
CA ASN A 227 19.89 10.78 5.17
C ASN A 227 20.19 10.86 6.67
N VAL A 228 19.41 11.66 7.39
CA VAL A 228 19.57 11.87 8.84
C VAL A 228 18.25 11.67 9.57
N TYR A 229 18.31 11.24 10.82
CA TYR A 229 17.20 11.36 11.73
C TYR A 229 17.14 12.79 12.26
N VAL A 230 15.92 13.25 12.51
CA VAL A 230 15.64 14.54 13.16
C VAL A 230 14.94 14.26 14.48
N GLY A 231 15.24 15.03 15.52
CA GLY A 231 14.61 14.82 16.82
C GLY A 231 15.28 15.59 17.94
N PHE A 232 15.21 15.02 19.13
CA PHE A 232 15.73 15.65 20.34
C PHE A 232 16.63 14.68 21.09
N SER A 233 17.66 15.22 21.73
CA SER A 233 18.55 14.53 22.64
C SER A 233 18.61 15.31 23.95
N GLY A 234 18.84 14.65 25.06
CA GLY A 234 19.03 15.34 26.33
C GLY A 234 19.58 14.40 27.37
N SER A 235 20.05 14.99 28.45
CA SER A 235 20.61 14.27 29.58
C SER A 235 20.29 14.93 30.91
N THR A 236 20.59 14.20 31.97
CA THR A 236 20.62 14.67 33.35
C THR A 236 21.94 14.24 34.01
N SER A 237 22.26 14.86 35.14
CA SER A 237 23.37 14.45 36.01
C SER A 237 22.85 14.25 37.43
N ASN A 238 23.69 14.50 38.44
CA ASN A 238 23.22 14.63 39.82
C ASN A 238 22.25 15.81 40.00
N ASN A 239 22.37 16.83 39.16
CA ASN A 239 21.36 17.87 39.03
C ASN A 239 20.34 17.37 38.01
N THR A 240 19.09 17.24 38.43
CA THR A 240 18.05 16.63 37.60
C THR A 240 17.00 17.64 37.19
N GLN A 241 16.46 17.43 36.00
CA GLN A 241 15.42 18.26 35.42
C GLN A 241 14.49 17.44 34.53
N LEU A 242 13.28 17.96 34.33
CA LEU A 242 12.32 17.40 33.39
C LEU A 242 12.67 17.95 32.01
N ASN A 243 13.10 17.11 31.08
CA ASN A 243 13.46 17.51 29.71
C ASN A 243 12.32 17.20 28.74
N CYS A 244 11.38 18.13 28.57
CA CYS A 244 10.14 17.88 27.82
C CYS A 244 10.01 18.73 26.55
N VAL A 245 9.44 18.13 25.49
CA VAL A 245 8.97 18.85 24.31
C VAL A 245 7.47 18.64 24.17
N LYS A 246 6.71 19.73 24.14
CA LYS A 246 5.24 19.71 24.22
C LYS A 246 4.56 19.70 22.85
N SER A 247 5.23 20.25 21.85
CA SER A 247 4.76 20.25 20.46
C SER A 247 5.95 20.29 19.51
N TRP A 248 5.78 19.74 18.32
CA TRP A 248 6.84 19.70 17.32
C TRP A 248 6.28 19.67 15.90
N LYS A 249 6.79 20.53 15.05
CA LYS A 249 6.48 20.59 13.63
C LYS A 249 7.77 20.60 12.85
N PHE A 250 7.79 19.88 11.73
CA PHE A 250 8.91 19.86 10.80
C PHE A 250 8.41 19.95 9.38
N SER A 251 9.11 20.69 8.52
CA SER A 251 8.89 20.66 7.08
C SER A 251 10.23 20.78 6.36
N GLY A 252 10.59 19.76 5.61
CA GLY A 252 11.80 19.72 4.81
C GLY A 252 11.50 19.82 3.32
N SER A 253 12.33 20.53 2.56
CA SER A 253 12.21 20.57 1.10
C SER A 253 12.59 19.23 0.49
N GLU A 254 11.98 18.92 -0.64
CA GLU A 254 12.29 17.71 -1.37
C GLU A 254 13.58 17.85 -2.21
N ILE A 255 14.48 16.87 -2.11
CA ILE A 255 15.61 16.73 -3.03
C ILE A 255 15.27 15.68 -4.08
N LYS A 256 14.82 16.16 -5.24
CA LYS A 256 14.48 15.30 -6.38
C LYS A 256 15.73 14.66 -6.96
N ASP A 257 15.80 13.33 -6.87
CA ASP A 257 16.80 12.56 -7.60
C ASP A 257 16.49 12.59 -9.10
N SER A 258 17.41 13.09 -9.92
CA SER A 258 17.23 13.13 -11.36
C SER A 258 17.11 11.72 -11.96
N LYS A 259 17.72 10.71 -11.32
CA LYS A 259 17.67 9.32 -11.81
C LYS A 259 16.27 8.71 -11.67
N LEU A 260 15.61 8.92 -10.52
CA LEU A 260 14.25 8.43 -10.29
C LEU A 260 13.24 9.12 -11.22
N ARG A 261 13.44 10.39 -11.56
CA ARG A 261 12.60 11.07 -12.57
C ARG A 261 12.62 10.36 -13.92
N TRP A 262 13.80 9.94 -14.41
CA TRP A 262 13.89 9.20 -15.66
C TRP A 262 13.23 7.83 -15.60
N VAL A 263 13.33 7.13 -14.46
CA VAL A 263 12.61 5.86 -14.25
C VAL A 263 11.10 6.07 -14.35
N TRP A 264 10.55 7.08 -13.67
CA TRP A 264 9.12 7.38 -13.75
C TRP A 264 8.65 7.84 -15.14
N ILE A 265 9.50 8.60 -15.86
CA ILE A 265 9.24 8.96 -17.26
C ILE A 265 9.21 7.69 -18.13
N LEU A 266 10.17 6.77 -17.96
CA LEU A 266 10.19 5.51 -18.72
C LEU A 266 9.00 4.60 -18.40
N VAL A 267 8.58 4.55 -17.14
CA VAL A 267 7.37 3.81 -16.72
C VAL A 267 6.11 4.42 -17.34
N ALA A 268 6.00 5.75 -17.36
CA ALA A 268 4.87 6.45 -17.98
C ALA A 268 4.85 6.27 -19.52
N VAL A 269 6.00 6.37 -20.18
CA VAL A 269 6.11 6.15 -21.63
C VAL A 269 5.81 4.68 -21.97
N GLY A 270 6.35 3.74 -21.20
CA GLY A 270 6.11 2.31 -21.37
C GLY A 270 4.63 1.95 -21.21
N SER A 271 3.94 2.50 -20.22
CA SER A 271 2.50 2.24 -20.02
C SER A 271 1.65 2.78 -21.16
N VAL A 272 1.96 3.96 -21.71
CA VAL A 272 1.29 4.52 -22.89
C VAL A 272 1.53 3.66 -24.13
N LEU A 273 2.76 3.19 -24.36
CA LEU A 273 3.07 2.32 -25.49
C LEU A 273 2.32 0.98 -25.42
N ILE A 274 2.23 0.37 -24.23
CA ILE A 274 1.44 -0.86 -24.02
C ILE A 274 -0.04 -0.61 -24.31
N LEU A 275 -0.57 0.55 -23.91
CA LEU A 275 -1.95 0.93 -24.16
C LEU A 275 -2.22 1.12 -25.67
N LEU A 276 -1.31 1.76 -26.40
CA LEU A 276 -1.42 1.92 -27.85
C LEU A 276 -1.33 0.58 -28.60
N ILE A 277 -0.42 -0.31 -28.19
CA ILE A 277 -0.28 -1.65 -28.78
C ILE A 277 -1.55 -2.47 -28.55
N SER A 278 -2.11 -2.45 -27.34
CA SER A 278 -3.34 -3.18 -27.02
C SER A 278 -4.55 -2.66 -27.81
N ILE A 279 -4.68 -1.34 -28.00
CA ILE A 279 -5.70 -0.75 -28.89
C ILE A 279 -5.47 -1.17 -30.34
N GLY A 280 -4.23 -1.13 -30.82
CA GLY A 280 -3.88 -1.56 -32.19
C GLY A 280 -4.21 -3.03 -32.45
N ILE A 281 -3.89 -3.92 -31.52
CA ILE A 281 -4.25 -5.34 -31.59
C ILE A 281 -5.77 -5.51 -31.58
N ALA A 282 -6.50 -4.81 -30.71
CA ALA A 282 -7.96 -4.87 -30.67
C ALA A 282 -8.57 -4.43 -32.02
N LEU A 283 -8.11 -3.30 -32.59
CA LEU A 283 -8.55 -2.82 -33.90
C LEU A 283 -8.22 -3.81 -35.02
N PHE A 284 -7.02 -4.40 -35.02
CA PHE A 284 -6.62 -5.41 -35.99
C PHE A 284 -7.52 -6.66 -35.92
N LEU A 285 -7.79 -7.17 -34.72
CA LEU A 285 -8.68 -8.31 -34.51
C LEU A 285 -10.13 -7.99 -34.92
N CYS A 286 -10.62 -6.77 -34.63
CA CYS A 286 -11.93 -6.31 -35.09
C CYS A 286 -12.00 -6.21 -36.61
N ARG A 287 -10.96 -5.69 -37.29
CA ARG A 287 -10.90 -5.62 -38.76
C ARG A 287 -10.79 -6.99 -39.41
N LYS A 288 -10.01 -7.91 -38.83
CA LYS A 288 -9.91 -9.29 -39.31
C LYS A 288 -11.27 -10.00 -39.22
N ARG A 289 -11.99 -9.84 -38.11
CA ARG A 289 -13.35 -10.38 -37.96
C ARG A 289 -14.33 -9.77 -38.96
N GLY A 290 -14.29 -8.46 -39.20
CA GLY A 290 -15.13 -7.81 -40.23
C GLY A 290 -14.86 -8.33 -41.64
N CYS A 291 -13.58 -8.46 -42.02
CA CYS A 291 -13.21 -8.97 -43.34
C CYS A 291 -13.52 -10.47 -43.54
N GLU A 292 -13.55 -11.25 -42.45
CA GLU A 292 -13.93 -12.67 -42.47
C GLU A 292 -15.45 -12.83 -42.58
N VAL A 293 -16.23 -11.93 -41.97
CA VAL A 293 -17.69 -11.84 -42.15
C VAL A 293 -18.03 -11.45 -43.59
N ASP A 294 -17.41 -10.38 -44.14
CA ASP A 294 -17.65 -9.97 -45.54
C ASP A 294 -17.30 -11.09 -46.54
N ARG A 295 -16.19 -11.82 -46.33
CA ARG A 295 -15.82 -12.97 -47.18
C ARG A 295 -16.78 -14.15 -47.09
N LEU A 296 -17.39 -14.39 -45.93
CA LEU A 296 -18.38 -15.45 -45.75
C LEU A 296 -19.71 -15.08 -46.42
N GLU A 297 -20.07 -13.79 -46.37
CA GLU A 297 -21.26 -13.22 -46.98
C GLU A 297 -21.16 -13.23 -48.53
N ASP A 298 -19.97 -12.94 -49.07
CA ASP A 298 -19.69 -13.05 -50.51
C ASP A 298 -19.55 -14.51 -51.01
N ALA A 299 -19.06 -15.42 -50.16
CA ALA A 299 -18.88 -16.84 -50.52
C ALA A 299 -20.20 -17.63 -50.56
N TYR A 300 -21.24 -17.15 -49.87
CA TYR A 300 -22.56 -17.78 -49.84
C TYR A 300 -23.68 -16.72 -49.92
N PRO A 301 -23.96 -16.16 -51.10
CA PRO A 301 -25.13 -15.31 -51.27
C PRO A 301 -26.39 -16.19 -51.09
N ASN A 302 -27.26 -15.86 -50.14
CA ASN A 302 -28.50 -16.59 -49.75
C ASN A 302 -28.39 -17.69 -48.67
N ILE A 303 -27.54 -17.53 -47.64
CA ILE A 303 -27.56 -18.43 -46.47
C ILE A 303 -28.96 -18.48 -45.80
N ASP A 304 -29.70 -17.37 -45.78
CA ASP A 304 -31.03 -17.32 -45.17
C ASP A 304 -32.06 -18.21 -45.89
N GLU A 305 -31.99 -18.31 -47.23
CA GLU A 305 -32.88 -19.21 -47.99
C GLU A 305 -32.45 -20.68 -47.82
N ALA A 306 -31.15 -20.96 -47.69
CA ALA A 306 -30.64 -22.31 -47.45
C ALA A 306 -31.01 -22.85 -46.06
N ILE A 307 -31.03 -21.99 -45.03
CA ILE A 307 -31.45 -22.37 -43.67
C ILE A 307 -32.97 -22.60 -43.62
N LEU A 308 -33.77 -21.77 -44.31
CA LEU A 308 -35.22 -21.96 -44.38
C LEU A 308 -35.61 -23.21 -45.18
N GLY A 309 -34.87 -23.55 -46.24
CA GLY A 309 -35.04 -24.80 -47.00
C GLY A 309 -34.55 -26.06 -46.27
N SER A 310 -33.55 -25.93 -45.39
CA SER A 310 -33.04 -27.04 -44.56
C SER A 310 -33.96 -27.38 -43.39
N SER A 311 -34.82 -26.44 -42.95
CA SER A 311 -35.84 -26.66 -41.93
C SER A 311 -36.94 -27.66 -42.34
N THR A 312 -37.00 -28.07 -43.60
CA THR A 312 -37.84 -29.18 -44.08
C THR A 312 -36.97 -30.36 -44.51
N ALA A 313 -36.23 -30.96 -43.57
CA ALA A 313 -35.60 -32.25 -43.81
C ALA A 313 -36.67 -33.32 -44.09
N PRO A 314 -36.50 -34.20 -45.10
CA PRO A 314 -37.57 -35.05 -45.62
C PRO A 314 -37.93 -36.17 -44.61
N ARG A 315 -39.21 -36.24 -44.23
CA ARG A 315 -39.78 -37.30 -43.36
C ARG A 315 -40.92 -38.04 -44.03
N LYS A 316 -40.63 -38.72 -45.14
CA LYS A 316 -41.37 -39.94 -45.48
C LYS A 316 -40.57 -41.11 -44.92
N ARG A 317 -41.24 -42.18 -44.51
CA ARG A 317 -40.63 -43.41 -43.92
C ARG A 317 -39.53 -44.06 -44.77
N GLY A 318 -39.24 -43.56 -45.97
CA GLY A 318 -38.12 -43.98 -46.82
C GLY A 318 -36.91 -43.05 -46.86
N THR A 319 -36.92 -41.88 -46.21
CA THR A 319 -35.83 -40.87 -46.30
C THR A 319 -35.00 -40.73 -45.03
N ILE A 320 -35.32 -41.44 -43.93
CA ILE A 320 -34.56 -41.33 -42.68
C ILE A 320 -33.11 -41.82 -42.83
N LEU A 321 -32.85 -42.75 -43.74
CA LEU A 321 -31.51 -43.27 -44.04
C LEU A 321 -30.56 -42.22 -44.62
N GLU A 322 -31.08 -41.11 -45.16
CA GLU A 322 -30.26 -39.96 -45.58
C GLU A 322 -29.60 -39.25 -44.40
N GLY A 323 -30.10 -39.49 -43.17
CA GLY A 323 -29.46 -39.03 -41.94
C GLY A 323 -28.25 -39.85 -41.50
N ALA A 324 -27.90 -40.94 -42.22
CA ALA A 324 -26.70 -41.69 -41.93
C ALA A 324 -25.43 -40.89 -42.24
N ASP A 325 -24.42 -41.02 -41.39
CA ASP A 325 -23.15 -40.31 -41.57
C ASP A 325 -22.51 -40.74 -42.92
N PRO A 326 -22.17 -39.78 -43.82
CA PRO A 326 -21.55 -40.09 -45.12
C PRO A 326 -20.27 -40.93 -45.01
N ARG A 327 -19.56 -40.88 -43.87
CA ARG A 327 -18.34 -41.65 -43.62
C ARG A 327 -18.57 -43.16 -43.49
N LEU A 328 -19.82 -43.58 -43.28
CA LEU A 328 -20.19 -45.00 -43.28
C LEU A 328 -20.30 -45.57 -44.70
N ASP A 329 -20.26 -44.73 -45.74
CA ASP A 329 -20.22 -45.12 -47.16
C ASP A 329 -21.31 -46.12 -47.58
N GLY A 330 -22.48 -46.06 -46.93
CA GLY A 330 -23.58 -47.00 -47.14
C GLY A 330 -23.34 -48.43 -46.64
N ILE A 331 -22.25 -48.68 -45.91
CA ILE A 331 -21.88 -50.00 -45.37
C ILE A 331 -22.58 -50.22 -44.02
N PHE A 332 -23.91 -50.33 -44.07
CA PHE A 332 -24.75 -50.67 -42.92
C PHE A 332 -25.99 -51.42 -43.39
N LYS A 333 -26.63 -52.19 -42.50
CA LYS A 333 -27.95 -52.74 -42.79
C LYS A 333 -28.99 -51.64 -42.61
N ASN A 334 -29.87 -51.48 -43.58
CA ASN A 334 -30.86 -50.39 -43.59
C ASN A 334 -31.77 -50.46 -42.36
N GLU A 335 -32.18 -51.65 -41.95
CA GLU A 335 -33.08 -51.86 -40.83
C GLU A 335 -32.41 -51.49 -39.49
N GLU A 336 -31.13 -51.83 -39.32
CA GLU A 336 -30.35 -51.49 -38.12
C GLU A 336 -30.07 -49.98 -38.06
N MET A 337 -29.75 -49.36 -39.20
CA MET A 337 -29.49 -47.92 -39.28
C MET A 337 -30.76 -47.11 -39.04
N GLU A 338 -31.89 -47.52 -39.61
CA GLU A 338 -33.20 -46.91 -39.35
C GLU A 338 -33.55 -47.00 -37.85
N CYS A 339 -33.32 -48.16 -37.22
CA CYS A 339 -33.55 -48.35 -35.79
C CYS A 339 -32.70 -47.39 -34.94
N VAL A 340 -31.41 -47.28 -35.22
CA VAL A 340 -30.49 -46.39 -34.48
C VAL A 340 -30.86 -44.91 -34.65
N LEU A 341 -31.27 -44.50 -35.86
CA LEU A 341 -31.68 -43.12 -36.13
C LEU A 341 -32.99 -42.75 -35.44
N ILE A 342 -33.99 -43.65 -35.46
CA ILE A 342 -35.25 -43.45 -34.72
C ILE A 342 -34.97 -43.38 -33.21
N LEU A 343 -34.13 -44.28 -32.69
CA LEU A 343 -33.77 -44.29 -31.28
C LEU A 343 -33.01 -43.02 -30.87
N GLY A 344 -32.10 -42.52 -31.72
CA GLY A 344 -31.41 -41.25 -31.53
C GLY A 344 -32.37 -40.06 -31.45
N LEU A 345 -33.38 -40.03 -32.35
CA LEU A 345 -34.42 -38.99 -32.32
C LEU A 345 -35.25 -39.04 -31.02
N ALA A 346 -35.60 -40.23 -30.54
CA ALA A 346 -36.32 -40.39 -29.28
C ALA A 346 -35.49 -39.93 -28.06
N CYS A 347 -34.20 -40.27 -28.03
CA CYS A 347 -33.27 -39.82 -26.98
C CYS A 347 -33.09 -38.29 -26.96
N CYS A 348 -33.24 -37.63 -28.10
CA CYS A 348 -33.12 -36.18 -28.23
C CYS A 348 -34.44 -35.41 -27.97
N HIS A 349 -35.47 -36.05 -27.41
CA HIS A 349 -36.75 -35.39 -27.17
C HIS A 349 -36.59 -34.13 -26.29
N PRO A 350 -37.22 -32.98 -26.61
CA PRO A 350 -37.05 -31.75 -25.83
C PRO A 350 -37.48 -31.87 -24.37
N ASN A 351 -38.55 -32.63 -24.09
CA ASN A 351 -38.97 -32.97 -22.73
C ASN A 351 -38.17 -34.18 -22.20
N PRO A 352 -37.41 -34.05 -21.10
CA PRO A 352 -36.62 -35.14 -20.51
C PRO A 352 -37.44 -36.37 -20.09
N ASN A 353 -38.70 -36.18 -19.71
CA ASN A 353 -39.56 -37.27 -19.22
C ASN A 353 -40.08 -38.19 -20.34
N ASP A 354 -40.07 -37.72 -21.59
CA ASP A 354 -40.51 -38.50 -22.76
C ASP A 354 -39.34 -39.21 -23.46
N ARG A 355 -38.12 -39.05 -22.95
CA ARG A 355 -36.93 -39.76 -23.48
C ARG A 355 -36.94 -41.20 -22.99
N PRO A 356 -36.55 -42.18 -23.83
CA PRO A 356 -36.46 -43.56 -23.40
C PRO A 356 -35.38 -43.72 -22.31
N SER A 357 -35.64 -44.61 -21.34
CA SER A 357 -34.64 -44.98 -20.35
C SER A 357 -33.49 -45.76 -21.01
N MET A 358 -32.29 -45.74 -20.42
CA MET A 358 -31.17 -46.52 -20.95
C MET A 358 -31.46 -48.02 -21.03
N LYS A 359 -32.31 -48.56 -20.15
CA LYS A 359 -32.76 -49.95 -20.23
C LYS A 359 -33.52 -50.21 -21.54
N THR A 360 -34.44 -49.33 -21.90
CA THR A 360 -35.21 -49.40 -23.15
C THR A 360 -34.31 -49.24 -24.37
N VAL A 361 -33.37 -48.30 -24.33
CA VAL A 361 -32.38 -48.09 -25.41
C VAL A 361 -31.60 -49.36 -25.69
N LEU A 362 -31.11 -50.04 -24.64
CA LEU A 362 -30.36 -51.29 -24.80
C LEU A 362 -31.24 -52.41 -25.37
N GLN A 363 -32.47 -52.58 -24.89
CA GLN A 363 -33.40 -53.59 -25.41
C GLN A 363 -33.72 -53.40 -26.89
N VAL A 364 -33.82 -52.15 -27.36
CA VAL A 364 -34.03 -51.83 -28.77
C VAL A 364 -32.78 -52.15 -29.60
N LEU A 365 -31.59 -51.77 -29.10
CA LEU A 365 -30.32 -52.04 -29.80
C LEU A 365 -29.96 -53.54 -29.87
N THR A 366 -30.37 -54.34 -28.89
CA THR A 366 -30.18 -55.80 -28.90
C THR A 366 -31.26 -56.55 -29.68
N GLY A 367 -32.28 -55.83 -30.20
CA GLY A 367 -33.39 -56.42 -30.96
C GLY A 367 -34.44 -57.12 -30.08
N GLU A 368 -34.39 -56.95 -28.76
CA GLU A 368 -35.35 -57.50 -27.80
C GLU A 368 -36.67 -56.72 -27.75
N ALA A 369 -36.69 -55.47 -28.22
CA ALA A 369 -37.87 -54.61 -28.30
C ALA A 369 -37.88 -53.80 -29.62
N PRO A 370 -39.07 -53.48 -30.19
CA PRO A 370 -39.16 -52.62 -31.36
C PRO A 370 -38.77 -51.15 -31.03
N PRO A 371 -38.30 -50.37 -32.03
CA PRO A 371 -37.97 -48.97 -31.81
C PRO A 371 -39.19 -48.14 -31.39
N PRO A 372 -39.00 -47.07 -30.58
CA PRO A 372 -40.09 -46.24 -30.10
C PRO A 372 -40.73 -45.41 -31.22
N ASP A 373 -42.03 -45.16 -31.10
CA ASP A 373 -42.74 -44.24 -32.00
C ASP A 373 -42.35 -42.79 -31.69
N VAL A 374 -41.81 -42.09 -32.69
CA VAL A 374 -41.44 -40.67 -32.59
C VAL A 374 -42.42 -39.79 -33.36
N PRO A 375 -42.77 -38.58 -32.85
CA PRO A 375 -43.68 -37.67 -33.54
C PRO A 375 -43.17 -37.26 -34.93
N ALA A 376 -44.09 -37.08 -35.88
CA ALA A 376 -43.76 -36.70 -37.26
C ALA A 376 -43.12 -35.31 -37.36
N GLU A 377 -43.53 -34.38 -36.50
CA GLU A 377 -42.98 -33.02 -36.41
C GLU A 377 -42.08 -32.88 -35.20
N ARG A 378 -41.12 -31.94 -35.28
CA ARG A 378 -40.26 -31.64 -34.13
C ARG A 378 -41.11 -31.06 -33.00
N PRO A 379 -41.13 -31.66 -31.80
CA PRO A 379 -41.83 -31.08 -30.67
C PRO A 379 -41.24 -29.71 -30.34
N VAL A 380 -42.09 -28.76 -29.96
CA VAL A 380 -41.62 -27.44 -29.52
C VAL A 380 -40.77 -27.59 -28.26
N PHE A 381 -39.66 -26.85 -28.18
CA PHE A 381 -38.82 -26.82 -26.99
C PHE A 381 -39.64 -26.41 -25.76
N MET A 382 -39.45 -27.11 -24.64
CA MET A 382 -40.31 -26.97 -23.47
C MET A 382 -39.47 -26.83 -22.19
N TRP A 383 -39.63 -25.70 -21.50
CA TRP A 383 -39.02 -25.42 -20.20
C TRP A 383 -39.96 -24.55 -19.36
N PRO A 384 -40.29 -24.92 -18.10
CA PRO A 384 -39.88 -26.15 -17.38
C PRO A 384 -40.47 -27.44 -18.00
N PRO A 385 -39.90 -28.62 -17.69
CA PRO A 385 -40.36 -29.89 -18.27
C PRO A 385 -41.77 -30.25 -17.77
N ASN A 386 -42.63 -30.73 -18.67
CA ASN A 386 -43.95 -31.23 -18.28
C ASN A 386 -43.81 -32.55 -17.51
N PRO A 387 -44.52 -32.73 -16.38
CA PRO A 387 -44.54 -34.00 -15.66
C PRO A 387 -45.15 -35.10 -16.54
N PRO A 388 -44.76 -36.37 -16.36
CA PRO A 388 -45.26 -37.47 -17.17
C PRO A 388 -46.79 -37.53 -17.10
N SER A 389 -47.46 -37.54 -18.25
CA SER A 389 -48.91 -37.75 -18.30
C SER A 389 -49.21 -39.17 -17.86
N PHE A 390 -49.91 -39.34 -16.74
CA PHE A 390 -50.36 -40.64 -16.26
C PHE A 390 -51.40 -41.19 -17.25
N LYS A 391 -50.96 -41.92 -18.28
CA LYS A 391 -51.85 -42.78 -19.07
C LYS A 391 -51.82 -44.15 -18.42
N GLU A 392 -52.96 -44.53 -17.85
CA GLU A 392 -53.26 -45.85 -17.35
C GLU A 392 -52.89 -46.92 -18.38
N TRP A 393 -51.98 -47.81 -18.02
CA TRP A 393 -52.09 -49.22 -18.40
C TRP A 393 -51.95 -50.06 -17.14
N GLY A 394 -52.97 -50.87 -16.91
CA GLY A 394 -53.25 -51.50 -15.63
C GLY A 394 -52.23 -52.54 -15.16
N ASN A 395 -52.23 -52.70 -13.83
CA ASN A 395 -52.16 -53.94 -13.08
C ASN A 395 -51.40 -55.11 -13.74
N SER A 396 -50.21 -55.45 -13.24
CA SER A 396 -50.09 -56.46 -12.17
C SER A 396 -48.62 -56.77 -11.83
N ILE A 397 -48.41 -57.15 -10.56
CA ILE A 397 -47.24 -57.80 -9.94
C ILE A 397 -46.11 -56.90 -9.38
N ILE A 398 -46.41 -56.32 -8.22
CA ILE A 398 -45.72 -56.45 -6.92
C ILE A 398 -44.18 -56.52 -6.90
N GLY A 399 -43.58 -55.51 -6.24
CA GLY A 399 -42.52 -55.72 -5.26
C GLY A 399 -41.29 -54.83 -5.44
N GLY A 400 -41.05 -53.89 -4.52
CA GLY A 400 -39.73 -53.27 -4.35
C GLY A 400 -39.76 -51.79 -3.97
N ASP A 401 -40.03 -51.53 -2.70
CA ASP A 401 -39.68 -50.36 -1.90
C ASP A 401 -38.32 -49.73 -2.26
N LEU A 402 -38.26 -48.40 -2.48
CA LEU A 402 -37.13 -47.53 -2.07
C LEU A 402 -37.54 -46.04 -2.12
N SER A 403 -37.26 -45.36 -1.01
CA SER A 403 -37.58 -43.98 -0.59
C SER A 403 -36.91 -42.83 -1.38
N PRO A 404 -37.36 -41.56 -1.22
CA PRO A 404 -36.94 -40.43 -2.04
C PRO A 404 -35.57 -39.84 -1.69
N PHE A 405 -34.89 -39.37 -2.74
CA PHE A 405 -33.58 -38.73 -2.76
C PHE A 405 -33.49 -37.45 -1.92
N SER A 406 -32.40 -37.37 -1.16
CA SER A 406 -31.92 -36.23 -0.38
C SER A 406 -31.38 -35.10 -1.27
N GLU A 407 -31.75 -33.86 -0.92
CA GLU A 407 -31.21 -32.61 -1.45
C GLU A 407 -29.73 -32.42 -1.05
N LEU A 408 -28.88 -32.06 -2.02
CA LEU A 408 -27.53 -31.55 -1.78
C LEU A 408 -27.49 -30.06 -2.15
N SER A 409 -27.52 -29.21 -1.13
CA SER A 409 -27.18 -27.79 -1.21
C SER A 409 -25.66 -27.63 -1.00
N GLY A 410 -24.93 -27.22 -2.04
CA GLY A 410 -23.54 -26.78 -1.94
C GLY A 410 -23.45 -25.25 -1.95
N ARG A 411 -22.82 -24.68 -0.92
CA ARG A 411 -22.23 -23.34 -0.93
C ARG A 411 -20.79 -23.41 -1.43
#